data_AF-A0A3D3URS1-F1
#
_entry.id   AF-A0A3D3URS1-F1
#
_cell.length_a   1.000
_cell.length_b   1.000
_cell.length_c   1.000
_cell.angle_alpha   90.00
_cell.angle_beta   90.00
_cell.angle_gamma   90.00
#
_symmetry.space_group_name_H-M   'P 1'
#
loop_
_entity.id
_entity.type
_entity.pdbx_description
1 polymer ?
#
loop_
_entity_poly.entity_id
_entity_poly.type
_entity_poly.pdbx_seq_one_letter_code
_entity_poly.pdbx_strand_id
1 'polypeptide(L)'
;MKKSRLKPDQILHAIDFSERLTDTKLWLRMADDLIAAANILEIEVVKYWSEIQFENNRIVKISNRKYVQGAYSLLIAYALENYFKALLIHRNIESLKGKLLTKLPKYLSSHNLCQLASKSKFKHDLSEEDLLSRLSRSSIWAARYPIPVEPNALNAIHILSNGKAHLAAFYSPNDINHIHNFINRLRNYVLTEIENNE
;
A
#
# COMPACT_ATOMS: atom_id res chain seq x y z
N MET A 1 32.48 -21.28 7.84
CA MET A 1 31.16 -21.21 7.15
C MET A 1 31.34 -21.58 5.68
N LYS A 2 30.75 -22.69 5.21
CA LYS A 2 30.79 -23.05 3.78
C LYS A 2 29.86 -22.10 3.01
N LYS A 3 30.41 -21.27 2.11
CA LYS A 3 29.59 -20.60 1.08
C LYS A 3 29.09 -21.71 0.16
N SER A 4 27.83 -22.14 0.31
CA SER A 4 27.23 -23.03 -0.68
C SER A 4 27.16 -22.25 -1.99
N ARG A 5 27.90 -22.71 -3.00
CA ARG A 5 27.79 -22.14 -4.35
C ARG A 5 26.36 -22.40 -4.84
N LEU A 6 25.71 -21.36 -5.36
CA LEU A 6 24.40 -21.50 -6.01
C LEU A 6 24.54 -22.47 -7.20
N LYS A 7 23.53 -23.30 -7.40
CA LYS A 7 23.42 -24.13 -8.60
C LYS A 7 23.10 -23.24 -9.82
N PRO A 8 23.41 -23.67 -11.06
CA PRO A 8 23.19 -22.86 -12.27
C PRO A 8 21.76 -22.31 -12.42
N ASP A 9 20.74 -23.13 -12.13
CA ASP A 9 19.32 -22.75 -12.13
C ASP A 9 19.03 -21.64 -11.10
N GLN A 10 19.62 -21.74 -9.91
CA GLN A 10 19.47 -20.74 -8.85
C GLN A 10 20.14 -19.42 -9.21
N ILE A 11 21.20 -19.44 -10.03
CA ILE A 11 21.85 -18.22 -10.52
C ILE A 11 20.92 -17.50 -11.49
N LEU A 12 20.30 -18.21 -12.44
CA LEU A 12 19.38 -17.60 -13.41
C LEU A 12 18.18 -16.96 -12.71
N HIS A 13 17.57 -17.63 -11.74
CA HIS A 13 16.50 -17.07 -10.93
C HIS A 13 16.92 -15.84 -10.13
N ALA A 14 18.15 -15.84 -9.59
CA ALA A 14 18.68 -14.69 -8.87
C ALA A 14 18.96 -13.50 -9.79
N ILE A 15 19.37 -13.74 -11.05
CA ILE A 15 19.53 -12.68 -12.06
C ILE A 15 18.17 -12.05 -12.35
N ASP A 16 17.16 -12.84 -12.75
CA ASP A 16 15.80 -12.35 -13.02
C ASP A 16 15.22 -11.60 -11.81
N PHE A 17 15.36 -12.17 -10.61
CA PHE A 17 14.93 -11.52 -9.38
C PHE A 17 15.59 -10.15 -9.19
N SER A 18 16.90 -10.05 -9.43
CA SER A 18 17.65 -8.80 -9.25
C SER A 18 17.22 -7.75 -10.26
N GLU A 19 17.11 -8.14 -11.54
CA GLU A 19 16.67 -7.26 -12.62
C GLU A 19 15.29 -6.66 -12.32
N ARG A 20 14.30 -7.52 -12.03
CA ARG A 20 12.93 -7.08 -11.70
C ARG A 20 12.85 -6.26 -10.42
N LEU A 21 13.65 -6.60 -9.41
CA LEU A 21 13.72 -5.83 -8.17
C LEU A 21 14.23 -4.40 -8.43
N THR A 22 15.22 -4.24 -9.30
CA THR A 22 15.83 -2.94 -9.60
C THR A 22 15.12 -2.15 -10.70
N ASP A 23 14.16 -2.75 -11.41
CA ASP A 23 13.36 -2.07 -12.43
C ASP A 23 12.28 -1.20 -11.78
N THR A 24 12.64 0.03 -11.39
CA THR A 24 11.70 1.02 -10.83
C THR A 24 10.47 1.23 -11.71
N LYS A 25 10.62 1.21 -13.05
CA LYS A 25 9.50 1.42 -13.99
C LYS A 25 8.50 0.27 -13.93
N LEU A 26 8.95 -0.96 -13.70
CA LEU A 26 8.07 -2.09 -13.44
C LEU A 26 7.22 -1.89 -12.18
N TRP A 27 7.81 -1.43 -11.08
CA TRP A 27 7.05 -1.15 -9.85
C TRP A 27 5.97 -0.07 -10.05
N LEU A 28 6.28 0.99 -10.82
CA LEU A 28 5.31 2.03 -11.17
C LEU A 28 4.16 1.48 -12.03
N ARG A 29 4.47 0.67 -13.05
CA ARG A 29 3.43 0.02 -13.88
C ARG A 29 2.52 -0.87 -13.04
N MET A 30 3.09 -1.65 -12.12
CA MET A 30 2.31 -2.48 -11.20
C MET A 30 1.41 -1.66 -10.27
N ALA A 31 1.85 -0.48 -9.83
CA ALA A 31 0.99 0.44 -9.08
C ALA A 31 -0.18 0.95 -9.94
N ASP A 32 0.10 1.41 -11.16
CA ASP A 32 -0.91 1.91 -12.09
C ASP A 32 -1.94 0.83 -12.47
N ASP A 33 -1.50 -0.41 -12.72
CA ASP A 33 -2.37 -1.56 -13.03
C ASP A 33 -3.31 -1.90 -11.85
N LEU A 34 -2.80 -1.85 -10.61
CA LEU A 34 -3.61 -2.08 -9.41
C LEU A 34 -4.65 -0.97 -9.20
N ILE A 35 -4.30 0.29 -9.49
CA ILE A 35 -5.25 1.41 -9.45
C ILE A 35 -6.33 1.22 -10.52
N ALA A 36 -5.95 0.85 -11.75
CA ALA A 36 -6.91 0.57 -12.81
C ALA A 36 -7.90 -0.54 -12.41
N ALA A 37 -7.42 -1.62 -11.79
CA ALA A 37 -8.27 -2.68 -11.24
C ALA A 37 -9.15 -2.19 -10.09
N ALA A 38 -8.62 -1.36 -9.18
CA ALA A 38 -9.39 -0.78 -8.08
C ALA A 38 -10.52 0.13 -8.58
N ASN A 39 -10.28 0.92 -9.63
CA ASN A 39 -11.30 1.81 -10.21
C ASN A 39 -12.52 1.07 -10.74
N ILE A 40 -12.37 -0.19 -11.20
CA ILE A 40 -13.51 -1.04 -11.57
C ILE A 40 -14.37 -1.36 -10.35
N LEU A 41 -13.74 -1.67 -9.20
CA LEU A 41 -14.44 -1.96 -7.95
C LEU A 41 -15.03 -0.71 -7.30
N GLU A 42 -14.46 0.46 -7.56
CA GLU A 42 -14.90 1.73 -6.98
C GLU A 42 -16.37 2.02 -7.27
N ILE A 43 -16.85 1.67 -8.47
CA ILE A 43 -18.27 1.80 -8.84
C ILE A 43 -19.17 1.08 -7.83
N GLU A 44 -18.77 -0.11 -7.40
CA GLU A 44 -19.52 -0.91 -6.44
C GLU A 44 -19.35 -0.40 -5.00
N VAL A 45 -18.20 0.21 -4.68
CA VAL A 45 -17.98 0.91 -3.40
C VAL A 45 -18.87 2.14 -3.29
N VAL A 46 -18.97 2.95 -4.35
CA VAL A 46 -19.88 4.11 -4.42
C VAL A 46 -21.33 3.65 -4.23
N LYS A 47 -21.75 2.58 -4.92
CA LYS A 47 -23.09 2.00 -4.75
C LYS A 47 -23.32 1.54 -3.31
N TYR A 48 -22.37 0.82 -2.72
CA TYR A 48 -22.42 0.40 -1.31
C TYR A 48 -22.71 1.58 -0.38
N TRP A 49 -21.98 2.69 -0.51
CA TRP A 49 -22.19 3.88 0.33
C TRP A 49 -23.51 4.60 0.03
N SER A 50 -23.96 4.63 -1.23
CA SER A 50 -25.24 5.25 -1.59
C SER A 50 -26.47 4.52 -1.07
N GLU A 51 -26.33 3.21 -0.81
CA GLU A 51 -27.40 2.35 -0.27
C GLU A 51 -27.51 2.42 1.27
N ILE A 52 -26.51 3.00 1.95
CA ILE A 52 -26.53 3.17 3.40
C ILE A 52 -27.43 4.35 3.77
N GLN A 53 -28.34 4.13 4.70
CA GLN A 53 -29.28 5.15 5.17
C GLN A 53 -28.98 5.54 6.61
N PHE A 54 -29.11 6.84 6.88
CA PHE A 54 -28.87 7.44 8.18
C PHE A 54 -30.14 8.11 8.71
N GLU A 55 -30.47 7.88 9.97
CA GLU A 55 -31.47 8.65 10.72
C GLU A 55 -30.84 9.11 12.03
N ASN A 56 -30.93 10.41 12.35
CA ASN A 56 -30.33 10.99 13.57
C ASN A 56 -28.85 10.59 13.77
N ASN A 57 -28.05 10.65 12.71
CA ASN A 57 -26.63 10.24 12.67
C ASN A 57 -26.36 8.76 13.02
N ARG A 58 -27.37 7.90 12.93
CA ARG A 58 -27.22 6.45 13.11
C ARG A 58 -27.52 5.73 11.81
N ILE A 59 -26.75 4.69 11.51
CA ILE A 59 -27.02 3.81 10.37
C ILE A 59 -28.28 3.01 10.67
N VAL A 60 -29.31 3.18 9.85
CA VAL A 60 -30.57 2.42 9.94
C VAL A 60 -30.67 1.32 8.90
N LYS A 61 -29.91 1.42 7.81
CA LYS A 61 -29.83 0.40 6.76
C LYS A 61 -28.41 0.26 6.26
N ILE A 62 -27.96 -0.99 6.17
CA ILE A 62 -26.68 -1.35 5.55
C ILE A 62 -26.93 -1.95 4.16
N SER A 63 -25.98 -1.73 3.26
CA SER A 63 -25.97 -2.37 1.95
C SER A 63 -25.63 -3.86 2.04
N ASN A 64 -26.16 -4.65 1.12
CA ASN A 64 -25.79 -6.06 0.96
C ASN A 64 -24.39 -6.25 0.34
N ARG A 65 -23.75 -5.17 -0.13
CA ARG A 65 -22.45 -5.16 -0.83
C ARG A 65 -21.24 -5.02 0.11
N LYS A 66 -21.43 -5.34 1.39
CA LYS A 66 -20.52 -5.13 2.54
C LYS A 66 -19.04 -5.52 2.38
N TYR A 67 -18.68 -6.36 1.41
CA TYR A 67 -17.29 -6.84 1.25
C TYR A 67 -16.51 -6.16 0.12
N VAL A 68 -17.14 -5.33 -0.71
CA VAL A 68 -16.45 -4.72 -1.86
C VAL A 68 -15.43 -3.65 -1.44
N GLN A 69 -15.70 -2.93 -0.34
CA GLN A 69 -14.77 -1.96 0.25
C GLN A 69 -13.42 -2.59 0.62
N GLY A 70 -13.43 -3.82 1.14
CA GLY A 70 -12.21 -4.53 1.54
C GLY A 70 -11.31 -4.80 0.33
N ALA A 71 -11.86 -5.38 -0.73
CA ALA A 71 -11.13 -5.68 -1.96
C ALA A 71 -10.59 -4.40 -2.62
N TYR A 72 -11.40 -3.35 -2.72
CA TYR A 72 -10.95 -2.04 -3.20
C TYR A 72 -9.77 -1.50 -2.38
N SER A 73 -9.92 -1.45 -1.05
CA SER A 73 -8.88 -0.92 -0.15
C SER A 73 -7.58 -1.73 -0.22
N LEU A 74 -7.65 -3.04 -0.45
CA LEU A 74 -6.49 -3.90 -0.64
C LEU A 74 -5.70 -3.55 -1.90
N LEU A 75 -6.39 -3.38 -3.03
CA LEU A 75 -5.76 -3.03 -4.30
C LEU A 75 -5.10 -1.64 -4.21
N ILE A 76 -5.81 -0.66 -3.63
CA ILE A 76 -5.26 0.67 -3.36
C ILE A 76 -4.03 0.57 -2.47
N ALA A 77 -4.09 -0.20 -1.37
CA ALA A 77 -2.95 -0.35 -0.47
C ALA A 77 -1.73 -0.96 -1.17
N TYR A 78 -1.91 -1.98 -2.01
CA TYR A 78 -0.82 -2.54 -2.81
C TYR A 78 -0.29 -1.57 -3.86
N ALA A 79 -1.13 -0.73 -4.47
CA ALA A 79 -0.66 0.28 -5.40
C ALA A 79 0.25 1.31 -4.69
N LEU A 80 -0.19 1.82 -3.54
CA LEU A 80 0.61 2.76 -2.72
C LEU A 80 1.91 2.10 -2.25
N GLU A 81 1.86 0.83 -1.83
CA GLU A 81 3.04 0.05 -1.48
C GLU A 81 4.05 0.00 -2.64
N ASN A 82 3.59 -0.24 -3.87
CA ASN A 82 4.44 -0.28 -5.05
C ASN A 82 5.08 1.09 -5.35
N TYR A 83 4.33 2.20 -5.26
CA TYR A 83 4.92 3.54 -5.41
C TYR A 83 6.00 3.83 -4.37
N PHE A 84 5.74 3.55 -3.09
CA PHE A 84 6.75 3.78 -2.05
C PHE A 84 7.98 2.90 -2.24
N LYS A 85 7.81 1.65 -2.66
CA LYS A 85 8.92 0.74 -2.95
C LYS A 85 9.71 1.19 -4.17
N ALA A 86 9.06 1.66 -5.23
CA ALA A 86 9.71 2.25 -6.40
C ALA A 86 10.62 3.42 -5.97
N LEU A 87 10.11 4.34 -5.16
CA LEU A 87 10.87 5.47 -4.63
C LEU A 87 12.06 5.03 -3.75
N LEU A 88 11.86 4.01 -2.90
CA LEU A 88 12.93 3.46 -2.07
C LEU A 88 14.01 2.76 -2.90
N ILE A 89 13.62 2.01 -3.93
CA ILE A 89 14.55 1.34 -4.86
C ILE A 89 15.36 2.40 -5.60
N HIS A 90 14.69 3.39 -6.20
CA HIS A 90 15.32 4.49 -6.93
C HIS A 90 16.42 5.16 -6.10
N ARG A 91 16.10 5.56 -4.86
CA ARG A 91 17.06 6.22 -3.96
C ARG A 91 18.21 5.34 -3.49
N ASN A 92 18.10 4.03 -3.63
CA ASN A 92 19.12 3.08 -3.22
C ASN A 92 19.72 2.33 -4.43
N ILE A 93 19.46 2.76 -5.67
CA ILE A 93 19.77 2.00 -6.88
C ILE A 93 21.27 1.70 -6.98
N GLU A 94 22.13 2.66 -6.67
CA GLU A 94 23.59 2.49 -6.67
C GLU A 94 24.05 1.43 -5.68
N SER A 95 23.35 1.26 -4.56
CA SER A 95 23.65 0.22 -3.59
C SER A 95 23.17 -1.17 -4.02
N LEU A 96 22.30 -1.27 -5.02
CA LEU A 96 21.73 -2.52 -5.53
C LEU A 96 22.37 -2.95 -6.86
N LYS A 97 22.81 -1.98 -7.66
CA LYS A 97 23.34 -2.20 -9.01
C LYS A 97 24.52 -3.18 -9.00
N GLY A 98 24.47 -4.14 -9.92
CA GLY A 98 25.50 -5.19 -10.06
C GLY A 98 25.53 -6.23 -8.94
N LYS A 99 24.62 -6.19 -7.97
CA LYS A 99 24.50 -7.23 -6.94
C LYS A 99 23.55 -8.33 -7.40
N LEU A 100 23.99 -9.57 -7.23
CA LEU A 100 23.12 -10.73 -7.35
C LEU A 100 22.31 -10.88 -6.06
N LEU A 101 21.04 -10.49 -6.12
CA LEU A 101 20.10 -10.52 -5.01
C LEU A 101 19.29 -11.82 -5.07
N THR A 102 19.08 -12.43 -3.92
CA THR A 102 18.27 -13.66 -3.77
C THR A 102 17.08 -13.48 -2.85
N LYS A 103 16.95 -12.27 -2.26
CA LYS A 103 15.93 -11.91 -1.29
C LYS A 103 15.63 -10.42 -1.41
N LEU A 104 14.41 -10.05 -1.04
CA LEU A 104 14.01 -8.66 -0.94
C LEU A 104 14.79 -7.95 0.19
N PRO A 105 15.40 -6.78 -0.05
CA PRO A 105 16.01 -5.98 1.01
C PRO A 105 15.03 -5.69 2.16
N LYS A 106 15.51 -5.76 3.40
CA LYS A 106 14.68 -5.57 4.61
C LYS A 106 13.95 -4.22 4.63
N TYR A 107 14.49 -3.18 4.01
CA TYR A 107 13.81 -1.89 3.96
C TYR A 107 12.56 -1.89 3.07
N LEU A 108 12.46 -2.81 2.10
CA LEU A 108 11.33 -3.02 1.21
C LEU A 108 10.35 -4.10 1.71
N SER A 109 10.66 -4.83 2.79
CA SER A 109 9.84 -5.98 3.21
C SER A 109 8.59 -5.63 4.01
N SER A 110 8.34 -4.34 4.29
CA SER A 110 7.15 -3.94 5.05
C SER A 110 5.94 -3.81 4.12
N HIS A 111 4.77 -4.16 4.66
CA HIS A 111 3.45 -3.90 4.08
C HIS A 111 2.71 -2.74 4.78
N ASN A 112 3.34 -2.16 5.81
CA ASN A 112 2.78 -1.02 6.53
C ASN A 112 3.13 0.27 5.78
N LEU A 113 2.11 0.93 5.24
CA LEU A 113 2.26 2.11 4.41
C LEU A 113 2.78 3.32 5.19
N CYS A 114 2.43 3.49 6.46
CA CYS A 114 3.00 4.55 7.31
C CYS A 114 4.52 4.39 7.45
N GLN A 115 4.99 3.16 7.66
CA GLN A 115 6.43 2.85 7.71
C GLN A 115 7.10 3.09 6.36
N LEU A 116 6.44 2.71 5.26
CA LEU A 116 6.98 2.94 3.92
C LEU A 116 7.07 4.42 3.59
N ALA A 117 6.03 5.21 3.87
CA ALA A 117 6.02 6.67 3.70
C ALA A 117 7.14 7.34 4.52
N SER A 118 7.33 6.90 5.77
CA SER A 118 8.41 7.39 6.64
C SER A 118 9.79 7.06 6.06
N LYS A 119 10.04 5.79 5.69
CA LYS A 119 11.31 5.35 5.08
C LYS A 119 11.59 6.05 3.76
N SER A 120 10.55 6.28 2.96
CA SER A 120 10.63 6.99 1.70
C SER A 120 10.64 8.51 1.87
N LYS A 121 10.74 9.02 3.10
CA LYS A 121 10.75 10.47 3.42
C LYS A 121 9.64 11.26 2.72
N PHE A 122 8.50 10.61 2.46
CA PHE A 122 7.38 11.24 1.80
C PHE A 122 6.60 12.04 2.82
N LYS A 123 6.53 13.36 2.62
CA LYS A 123 5.79 14.25 3.50
C LYS A 123 4.29 13.99 3.34
N HIS A 124 3.60 13.86 4.46
CA HIS A 124 2.17 13.67 4.54
C HIS A 124 1.63 14.35 5.80
N ASP A 125 0.36 14.74 5.77
CA ASP A 125 -0.31 15.32 6.93
C ASP A 125 -1.00 14.25 7.80
N LEU A 126 -1.67 14.69 8.87
CA LEU A 126 -2.38 13.80 9.79
C LEU A 126 -3.57 13.07 9.16
N SER A 127 -4.26 13.71 8.21
CA SER A 127 -5.39 13.08 7.51
C SER A 127 -4.90 11.96 6.60
N GLU A 128 -3.76 12.16 5.96
CA GLU A 128 -3.11 11.16 5.14
C GLU A 128 -2.47 10.05 5.98
N GLU A 129 -1.91 10.37 7.15
CA GLU A 129 -1.43 9.37 8.10
C GLU A 129 -2.56 8.43 8.56
N ASP A 130 -3.73 8.99 8.87
CA ASP A 130 -4.94 8.22 9.19
C ASP A 130 -5.35 7.29 8.04
N LEU A 131 -5.39 7.83 6.82
CA LEU A 131 -5.71 7.05 5.61
C LEU A 131 -4.70 5.90 5.40
N LEU A 132 -3.39 6.19 5.49
CA LEU A 132 -2.33 5.20 5.35
C LEU A 132 -2.43 4.11 6.42
N SER A 133 -2.78 4.48 7.65
CA SER A 133 -2.98 3.54 8.76
C SER A 133 -4.11 2.55 8.45
N ARG A 134 -5.24 3.05 7.94
CA ARG A 134 -6.40 2.22 7.52
C ARG A 134 -6.06 1.29 6.37
N LEU A 135 -5.44 1.82 5.32
CA LEU A 135 -5.02 1.03 4.16
C LEU A 135 -3.93 -0.01 4.52
N SER A 136 -3.02 0.31 5.45
CA SER A 136 -2.05 -0.65 5.99
C SER A 136 -2.75 -1.83 6.66
N ARG A 137 -3.84 -1.59 7.38
CA ARG A 137 -4.62 -2.66 8.00
C ARG A 137 -5.22 -3.59 6.92
N SER A 138 -5.70 -3.02 5.81
CA SER A 138 -6.20 -3.79 4.66
C SER A 138 -5.14 -4.68 4.04
N SER A 139 -3.95 -4.14 3.74
CA SER A 139 -2.84 -4.90 3.14
C SER A 139 -2.29 -5.98 4.07
N ILE A 140 -2.27 -5.73 5.38
CA ILE A 140 -1.77 -6.70 6.36
C ILE A 140 -2.75 -7.85 6.53
N TRP A 141 -4.05 -7.62 6.71
CA TRP A 141 -4.99 -8.73 6.89
C TRP A 141 -6.47 -8.42 6.63
N ALA A 142 -6.94 -7.21 6.94
CA ALA A 142 -8.38 -6.95 7.14
C ALA A 142 -9.24 -7.08 5.87
N ALA A 143 -8.64 -7.00 4.69
CA ALA A 143 -9.33 -7.23 3.43
C ALA A 143 -9.32 -8.70 2.97
N ARG A 144 -8.52 -9.56 3.62
CA ARG A 144 -8.29 -10.96 3.21
C ARG A 144 -8.91 -11.95 4.17
N TYR A 145 -8.92 -11.62 5.46
CA TYR A 145 -9.33 -12.52 6.53
C TYR A 145 -10.32 -11.81 7.45
N PRO A 146 -11.30 -12.54 8.01
CA PRO A 146 -12.24 -11.98 9.00
C PRO A 146 -11.58 -11.71 10.36
N ILE A 147 -10.39 -12.27 10.60
CA ILE A 147 -9.63 -12.16 11.85
C ILE A 147 -8.14 -11.96 11.52
N PRO A 148 -7.38 -11.18 12.31
CA PRO A 148 -5.95 -11.09 12.11
C PRO A 148 -5.25 -12.41 12.45
N VAL A 149 -4.02 -12.55 11.94
CA VAL A 149 -3.11 -13.64 12.33
C VAL A 149 -2.74 -13.54 13.81
N GLU A 150 -2.48 -12.33 14.29
CA GLU A 150 -2.11 -12.06 15.68
C GLU A 150 -3.29 -11.45 16.45
N PRO A 151 -3.69 -11.99 17.63
CA PRO A 151 -4.83 -11.47 18.38
C PRO A 151 -4.75 -9.97 18.70
N ASN A 152 -3.54 -9.46 18.98
CA ASN A 152 -3.33 -8.04 19.31
C ASN A 152 -3.68 -7.09 18.15
N ALA A 153 -3.65 -7.58 16.90
CA ALA A 153 -4.03 -6.79 15.74
C ALA A 153 -5.56 -6.61 15.60
N LEU A 154 -6.37 -7.25 16.46
CA LEU A 154 -7.81 -6.97 16.56
C LEU A 154 -8.04 -5.52 16.99
N ASN A 155 -7.17 -4.98 17.84
CA ASN A 155 -7.24 -3.57 18.23
C ASN A 155 -7.14 -2.69 16.97
N ALA A 156 -8.21 -1.96 16.70
CA ALA A 156 -8.29 -1.03 15.59
C ALA A 156 -7.89 0.39 15.99
N ILE A 157 -7.53 0.64 17.25
CA ILE A 157 -7.07 1.94 17.72
C ILE A 157 -5.59 2.10 17.42
N HIS A 158 -5.27 3.11 16.61
CA HIS A 158 -3.90 3.49 16.28
C HIS A 158 -3.62 4.88 16.85
N ILE A 159 -2.43 5.05 17.45
CA ILE A 159 -1.95 6.37 17.89
C ILE A 159 -1.19 6.99 16.73
N LEU A 160 -1.67 8.13 16.22
CA LEU A 160 -1.01 8.86 15.14
C LEU A 160 0.12 9.75 15.69
N SER A 161 0.86 10.40 14.79
CA SER A 161 1.98 11.27 15.15
C SER A 161 1.63 12.45 16.08
N ASN A 162 0.36 12.85 16.13
CA ASN A 162 -0.15 13.86 17.08
C ASN A 162 -0.43 13.32 18.49
N GLY A 163 -0.19 12.03 18.75
CA GLY A 163 -0.45 11.37 20.03
C GLY A 163 -1.92 11.03 20.28
N LYS A 164 -2.82 11.26 19.32
CA LYS A 164 -4.25 10.97 19.47
C LYS A 164 -4.60 9.59 18.92
N ALA A 165 -5.62 8.99 19.52
CA ALA A 165 -6.20 7.71 19.12
C ALA A 165 -7.15 7.87 17.93
N HIS A 166 -6.98 7.03 16.92
CA HIS A 166 -7.76 6.98 15.69
C HIS A 166 -8.25 5.56 15.40
N LEU A 167 -9.46 5.42 14.86
CA LEU A 167 -10.07 4.12 14.56
C LEU A 167 -9.71 3.67 13.13
N ALA A 168 -8.72 2.79 13.02
CA ALA A 168 -8.20 2.29 11.75
C ALA A 168 -9.12 1.26 11.03
N ALA A 169 -10.30 0.97 11.59
CA ALA A 169 -11.30 0.08 10.98
C ALA A 169 -12.47 0.84 10.33
N PHE A 170 -12.47 2.17 10.41
CA PHE A 170 -13.58 2.99 9.92
C PHE A 170 -13.33 3.49 8.50
N TYR A 171 -14.32 3.36 7.62
CA TYR A 171 -14.34 3.98 6.29
C TYR A 171 -15.57 4.88 6.17
N SER A 172 -15.47 5.86 5.28
CA SER A 172 -16.51 6.82 4.96
C SER A 172 -16.63 7.03 3.45
N PRO A 173 -17.78 7.52 2.95
CA PRO A 173 -17.94 7.86 1.54
C PRO A 173 -16.89 8.86 1.02
N ASN A 174 -16.42 9.77 1.89
CA ASN A 174 -15.43 10.80 1.54
C ASN A 174 -14.03 10.21 1.32
N ASP A 175 -13.78 8.97 1.74
CA ASP A 175 -12.47 8.35 1.59
C ASP A 175 -12.07 8.16 0.14
N ILE A 176 -13.02 7.99 -0.78
CA ILE A 176 -12.73 7.83 -2.21
C ILE A 176 -11.96 9.07 -2.72
N ASN A 177 -12.49 10.26 -2.42
CA ASN A 177 -11.84 11.52 -2.80
C ASN A 177 -10.49 11.69 -2.09
N HIS A 178 -10.40 11.32 -0.81
CA HIS A 178 -9.13 11.39 -0.07
C HIS A 178 -8.08 10.44 -0.69
N ILE A 179 -8.48 9.23 -1.09
CA ILE A 179 -7.63 8.25 -1.76
C ILE A 179 -7.14 8.78 -3.11
N HIS A 180 -8.02 9.31 -3.95
CA HIS A 180 -7.64 9.87 -5.25
C HIS A 180 -6.65 11.02 -5.11
N ASN A 181 -6.92 11.95 -4.19
CA ASN A 181 -6.03 13.08 -3.92
C ASN A 181 -4.66 12.60 -3.45
N PHE A 182 -4.62 11.61 -2.55
CA PHE A 182 -3.38 11.04 -2.06
C PHE A 182 -2.59 10.32 -3.15
N ILE A 183 -3.25 9.48 -3.97
CA ILE A 183 -2.64 8.77 -5.10
C ILE A 183 -2.02 9.76 -6.07
N ASN A 184 -2.75 10.79 -6.48
CA ASN A 184 -2.26 11.79 -7.42
C ASN A 184 -1.03 12.52 -6.86
N ARG A 185 -1.07 12.91 -5.59
CA ARG A 185 0.05 13.59 -4.93
C ARG A 185 1.29 12.69 -4.83
N LEU A 186 1.11 11.43 -4.43
CA LEU A 186 2.20 10.47 -4.32
C LEU A 186 2.78 10.14 -5.71
N ARG A 187 1.93 9.84 -6.69
CA ARG A 187 2.34 9.53 -8.07
C ARG A 187 3.18 10.66 -8.66
N ASN A 188 2.68 11.90 -8.57
CA ASN A 188 3.41 13.07 -9.07
C ASN A 188 4.75 13.24 -8.37
N TYR A 189 4.78 13.10 -7.04
CA TYR A 189 6.04 13.17 -6.29
C TYR A 189 7.04 12.11 -6.72
N VAL A 190 6.61 10.86 -6.88
CA VAL A 190 7.48 9.74 -7.28
C VAL A 190 8.02 9.94 -8.69
N LEU A 191 7.16 10.36 -9.64
CA LEU A 191 7.59 10.62 -11.03
C LEU A 191 8.62 11.75 -11.09
N THR A 192 8.37 12.87 -10.42
CA THR A 192 9.32 13.99 -10.36
C THR A 192 10.67 13.58 -9.74
N GLU A 193 10.65 12.78 -8.66
CA GLU A 193 11.89 12.30 -8.04
C GLU A 193 12.67 11.35 -8.95
N ILE A 194 12.00 10.55 -9.76
CA ILE A 194 12.65 9.62 -10.69
C ILE A 194 13.20 10.37 -11.89
N GLU A 195 12.41 11.24 -12.51
CA GLU A 195 12.79 12.04 -13.69
C GLU A 195 13.96 12.98 -13.41
N ASN A 196 14.02 13.61 -12.23
CA ASN A 196 15.11 14.54 -11.89
C ASN A 196 16.48 13.87 -11.68
N ASN A 197 16.56 12.54 -11.67
CA ASN A 197 17.78 11.77 -11.44
C ASN A 197 18.17 10.88 -12.64
N GLU A 198 17.40 10.90 -13.74
CA GLU A 198 17.79 10.32 -15.03
C GLU A 198 18.55 11.35 -15.88
#